data_AF-A0A943RQD8-F1
#
_entry.id   AF-A0A943RQD8-F1
#
_cell.length_a   1.000
_cell.length_b   1.000
_cell.length_c   1.000
_cell.angle_alpha   90.00
_cell.angle_beta   90.00
_cell.angle_gamma   90.00
#
_symmetry.space_group_name_H-M   'P 1'
#
loop_
_entity.id
_entity.type
_entity.pdbx_description
1 polymer ?
#
loop_
_entity_poly.entity_id
_entity_poly.type
_entity_poly.pdbx_seq_one_letter_code
_entity_poly.pdbx_strand_id
1 'polypeptide(L)'
;AGIGTTHVLRLSGETSSSYIAMLDDNGDMLLGMSDMRILKKLSAEHIRKNAELIANADAVIIDGCLAEETIDEILNVADGAKVFADPVSTAYARTIAKFTNRLHLVKPNLMELEVLSGIKAETDAEIIAAAGAVLARGTYAVAVSLGKRGCYYADRGGESFFAALKPIDTMVNATGAGDAFMAGLVSSIVRGMNMRCSVNYALAAGIAAIMSEKTINENMSDALIRNIIEKYS
;
A
#
# COMPACT_ATOMS: atom_id res chain seq x y z
N ALA A 1 0.94 -5.50 19.14
CA ALA A 1 0.25 -4.76 18.07
C ALA A 1 -1.28 -4.95 18.06
N GLY A 2 -1.87 -5.95 18.74
CA GLY A 2 -3.34 -6.16 18.68
C GLY A 2 -3.85 -6.76 17.37
N ILE A 3 -2.97 -7.44 16.62
CA ILE A 3 -3.28 -8.09 15.34
C ILE A 3 -3.69 -9.54 15.61
N GLY A 4 -4.89 -9.94 15.19
CA GLY A 4 -5.33 -11.32 15.24
C GLY A 4 -4.56 -12.19 14.24
N THR A 5 -3.93 -13.27 14.70
CA THR A 5 -3.08 -14.14 13.86
C THR A 5 -3.62 -15.56 13.72
N THR A 6 -4.88 -15.80 14.09
CA THR A 6 -5.52 -17.12 14.09
C THR A 6 -5.49 -17.81 12.72
N HIS A 7 -5.63 -17.03 11.64
CA HIS A 7 -5.71 -17.54 10.26
C HIS A 7 -4.35 -17.54 9.52
N VAL A 8 -3.25 -17.23 10.21
CA VAL A 8 -1.90 -17.28 9.62
C VAL A 8 -1.53 -18.72 9.28
N LEU A 9 -1.28 -18.98 8.00
CA LEU A 9 -0.82 -20.28 7.53
C LEU A 9 0.60 -20.56 8.04
N ARG A 10 0.77 -21.70 8.71
CA ARG A 10 2.08 -22.20 9.19
C ARG A 10 2.41 -23.48 8.45
N LEU A 11 3.53 -23.49 7.72
CA LEU A 11 3.97 -24.64 6.93
C LEU A 11 5.20 -25.26 7.60
N SER A 12 5.09 -26.52 8.00
CA SER A 12 6.21 -27.25 8.59
C SER A 12 7.26 -27.59 7.53
N GLY A 13 8.53 -27.41 7.84
CA GLY A 13 9.65 -27.65 6.91
C GLY A 13 9.93 -26.50 5.93
N GLU A 14 9.16 -25.41 5.97
CA GLU A 14 9.37 -24.22 5.15
C GLU A 14 10.13 -23.12 5.90
N THR A 15 10.87 -22.31 5.16
CA THR A 15 11.57 -21.13 5.70
C THR A 15 10.71 -19.89 5.54
N SER A 16 10.52 -19.13 6.63
CA SER A 16 9.91 -17.81 6.59
C SER A 16 10.66 -16.87 5.63
N SER A 17 9.93 -15.91 5.07
CA SER A 17 10.50 -14.90 4.19
C SER A 17 11.63 -14.14 4.87
N SER A 18 12.72 -13.93 4.16
CA SER A 18 13.91 -13.22 4.66
C SER A 18 14.35 -12.15 3.67
N TYR A 19 14.72 -10.98 4.19
CA TYR A 19 15.34 -9.91 3.41
C TYR A 19 16.64 -9.50 4.10
N ILE A 20 17.74 -9.49 3.35
CA ILE A 20 19.05 -9.07 3.80
C ILE A 20 19.47 -7.87 2.96
N ALA A 21 19.74 -6.75 3.61
CA ALA A 21 20.36 -5.59 2.98
C ALA A 21 21.75 -5.37 3.57
N MET A 22 22.74 -5.20 2.70
CA MET A 22 24.05 -4.67 3.05
C MET A 22 24.07 -3.19 2.71
N LEU A 23 24.41 -2.37 3.70
CA LEU A 23 24.53 -0.92 3.56
C LEU A 23 26.02 -0.55 3.51
N ASP A 24 26.35 0.54 2.84
CA ASP A 24 27.69 1.15 2.88
C ASP A 24 27.87 2.03 4.14
N ASP A 25 29.03 2.68 4.25
CA ASP A 25 29.38 3.54 5.39
C ASP A 25 28.51 4.81 5.49
N ASN A 26 27.78 5.17 4.43
CA ASN A 26 26.84 6.30 4.40
C ASN A 26 25.40 5.85 4.74
N GLY A 27 25.16 4.54 4.89
CA GLY A 27 23.83 3.96 5.07
C GLY A 27 23.07 3.71 3.76
N ASP A 28 23.72 3.90 2.61
CA ASP A 28 23.13 3.63 1.30
C ASP A 28 23.19 2.13 0.99
N MET A 29 22.17 1.62 0.30
CA MET A 29 22.06 0.18 0.00
C MET A 29 23.08 -0.26 -1.07
N LEU A 30 24.01 -1.14 -0.68
CA LEU A 30 24.99 -1.76 -1.56
C LEU A 30 24.45 -3.04 -2.23
N LEU A 31 23.82 -3.92 -1.45
CA LEU A 31 23.28 -5.19 -1.90
C LEU A 31 21.98 -5.51 -1.17
N GLY A 32 20.96 -5.95 -1.89
CA GLY A 32 19.73 -6.50 -1.33
C GLY A 32 19.50 -7.94 -1.82
N MET A 33 19.28 -8.87 -0.90
CA MET A 33 18.88 -10.25 -1.20
C MET A 33 17.54 -10.53 -0.54
N SER A 34 16.58 -11.04 -1.31
CA SER A 34 15.24 -11.37 -0.81
C SER A 34 14.91 -12.83 -1.12
N ASP A 35 14.44 -13.56 -0.11
CA ASP A 35 13.80 -14.86 -0.27
C ASP A 35 12.34 -14.74 0.18
N MET A 36 11.46 -14.59 -0.81
CA MET A 36 10.01 -14.41 -0.62
C MET A 36 9.21 -15.63 -1.11
N ARG A 37 9.87 -16.76 -1.37
CA ARG A 37 9.25 -17.93 -2.02
C ARG A 37 8.08 -18.53 -1.24
N ILE A 38 8.12 -18.45 0.10
CA ILE A 38 7.04 -18.95 0.96
C ILE A 38 5.70 -18.24 0.71
N LEU A 39 5.70 -16.97 0.26
CA LEU A 39 4.48 -16.22 -0.06
C LEU A 39 3.71 -16.85 -1.22
N LYS A 40 4.40 -17.55 -2.13
CA LYS A 40 3.78 -18.31 -3.22
C LYS A 40 3.10 -19.61 -2.75
N LYS A 41 3.29 -20.01 -1.49
CA LYS A 41 2.66 -21.20 -0.89
C LYS A 41 1.33 -20.90 -0.20
N LEU A 42 0.92 -19.63 -0.13
CA LEU A 42 -0.45 -19.27 0.27
C LEU A 42 -1.40 -19.69 -0.85
N SER A 43 -2.01 -20.86 -0.73
CA SER A 43 -2.81 -21.46 -1.80
C SER A 43 -4.23 -20.88 -1.89
N ALA A 44 -4.83 -20.95 -3.08
CA ALA A 44 -6.26 -20.67 -3.28
C ALA A 44 -7.16 -21.53 -2.37
N GLU A 45 -6.77 -22.77 -2.04
CA GLU A 45 -7.50 -23.60 -1.09
C GLU A 45 -7.53 -22.98 0.32
N HIS A 46 -6.40 -22.42 0.77
CA HIS A 46 -6.36 -21.71 2.06
C HIS A 46 -7.25 -20.47 2.04
N ILE A 47 -7.28 -19.74 0.93
CA ILE A 47 -8.18 -18.59 0.77
C ILE A 47 -9.64 -19.03 0.86
N ARG A 48 -10.05 -20.08 0.15
CA ARG A 48 -11.43 -20.62 0.20
C ARG A 48 -11.86 -21.06 1.59
N LYS A 49 -10.96 -21.66 2.37
CA LYS A 49 -11.23 -22.03 3.77
C LYS A 49 -11.55 -20.83 4.66
N ASN A 50 -11.14 -19.63 4.25
CA ASN A 50 -11.36 -18.38 4.97
C ASN A 50 -12.30 -17.42 4.21
N ALA A 51 -13.06 -17.93 3.23
CA ALA A 51 -13.90 -17.10 2.36
C ALA A 51 -14.90 -16.24 3.12
N GLU A 52 -15.59 -16.79 4.12
CA GLU A 52 -16.56 -16.03 4.94
C GLU A 52 -15.89 -14.86 5.70
N LEU A 53 -14.68 -15.06 6.22
CA LEU A 53 -13.94 -14.00 6.89
C LEU A 53 -13.59 -12.87 5.91
N ILE A 54 -13.14 -13.24 4.70
CA ILE A 54 -12.73 -12.27 3.68
C ILE A 54 -13.93 -11.52 3.12
N ALA A 55 -15.04 -12.21 2.82
CA ALA A 55 -16.27 -11.62 2.29
C ALA A 55 -16.90 -10.61 3.25
N ASN A 56 -16.81 -10.85 4.56
CA ASN A 56 -17.38 -9.98 5.59
C ASN A 56 -16.42 -8.89 6.10
N ALA A 57 -15.22 -8.75 5.51
CA ALA A 57 -14.27 -7.72 5.92
C ALA A 57 -14.64 -6.34 5.37
N ASP A 58 -14.52 -5.29 6.18
CA ASP A 58 -14.69 -3.90 5.72
C ASP A 58 -13.64 -3.49 4.66
N ALA A 59 -12.46 -4.12 4.74
CA ALA A 59 -11.36 -3.92 3.81
C ALA A 59 -10.48 -5.18 3.75
N VAL A 60 -10.04 -5.52 2.54
CA VAL A 60 -9.07 -6.58 2.27
C VAL A 60 -7.84 -5.91 1.65
N ILE A 61 -6.66 -6.12 2.23
CA ILE A 61 -5.41 -5.55 1.72
C ILE A 61 -4.56 -6.69 1.15
N ILE A 62 -4.09 -6.53 -0.08
CA ILE A 62 -3.19 -7.46 -0.76
C ILE A 62 -1.94 -6.74 -1.25
N ASP A 63 -0.87 -7.51 -1.48
CA ASP A 63 0.31 -7.03 -2.20
C ASP A 63 0.58 -7.86 -3.46
N GLY A 64 1.48 -7.39 -4.32
CA GLY A 64 1.87 -8.11 -5.53
C GLY A 64 2.83 -9.28 -5.31
N CYS A 65 3.21 -9.59 -4.06
CA CYS A 65 4.10 -10.70 -3.72
C CYS A 65 3.39 -12.05 -3.81
N LEU A 66 2.06 -12.07 -3.68
CA LEU A 66 1.23 -13.28 -3.76
C LEU A 66 1.25 -13.93 -5.16
N ALA A 67 0.92 -15.22 -5.24
CA ALA A 67 0.73 -15.90 -6.53
C ALA A 67 -0.53 -15.36 -7.24
N GLU A 68 -0.55 -15.37 -8.57
CA GLU A 68 -1.67 -14.84 -9.35
C GLU A 68 -2.97 -15.60 -9.06
N GLU A 69 -2.90 -16.93 -8.93
CA GLU A 69 -4.05 -17.76 -8.57
C GLU A 69 -4.58 -17.42 -7.17
N THR A 70 -3.71 -17.02 -6.24
CA THR A 70 -4.10 -16.61 -4.89
C THR A 70 -4.78 -15.25 -4.90
N ILE A 71 -4.25 -14.29 -5.67
CA ILE A 71 -4.87 -12.97 -5.83
C ILE A 71 -6.25 -13.13 -6.48
N ASP A 72 -6.35 -13.93 -7.54
CA ASP A 72 -7.63 -14.20 -8.21
C ASP A 72 -8.65 -14.79 -7.25
N GLU A 73 -8.25 -15.78 -6.45
CA GLU A 73 -9.13 -16.39 -5.45
C GLU A 73 -9.56 -15.39 -4.37
N ILE A 74 -8.65 -14.55 -3.87
CA ILE A 74 -9.00 -13.49 -2.91
C ILE A 74 -10.07 -12.58 -3.50
N LEU A 75 -9.88 -12.14 -4.75
CA LEU A 75 -10.83 -11.28 -5.44
C LEU A 75 -12.16 -11.99 -5.74
N ASN A 76 -12.17 -13.33 -5.86
CA ASN A 76 -13.38 -14.12 -6.07
C ASN A 76 -14.20 -14.22 -4.78
N VAL A 77 -13.53 -14.46 -3.64
CA VAL A 77 -14.22 -14.61 -2.34
C VAL A 77 -14.53 -13.28 -1.65
N ALA A 78 -13.83 -12.20 -2.03
CA ALA A 78 -14.06 -10.85 -1.51
C ALA A 78 -15.30 -10.16 -2.12
N ASP A 79 -16.24 -10.91 -2.70
CA ASP A 79 -17.46 -10.35 -3.31
C ASP A 79 -18.28 -9.58 -2.27
N GLY A 80 -18.21 -8.24 -2.34
CA GLY A 80 -18.79 -7.30 -1.36
C GLY A 80 -17.76 -6.50 -0.54
N ALA A 81 -16.55 -7.03 -0.35
CA ALA A 81 -15.47 -6.36 0.37
C ALA A 81 -14.63 -5.45 -0.55
N LYS A 82 -14.13 -4.34 -0.01
CA LYS A 82 -13.24 -3.44 -0.75
C LYS A 82 -11.82 -3.99 -0.74
N VAL A 83 -11.29 -4.35 -1.90
CA VAL A 83 -9.92 -4.85 -2.04
C VAL A 83 -8.95 -3.72 -2.39
N PHE A 84 -7.94 -3.55 -1.55
CA PHE A 84 -6.88 -2.55 -1.68
C PHE A 84 -5.57 -3.25 -2.03
N ALA A 85 -4.82 -2.74 -3.00
CA ALA A 85 -3.55 -3.33 -3.42
C ALA A 85 -2.36 -2.38 -3.22
N ASP A 86 -1.28 -2.91 -2.65
CA ASP A 86 0.04 -2.30 -2.69
C ASP A 86 0.91 -3.02 -3.74
N PRO A 87 1.39 -2.33 -4.79
CA PRO A 87 2.29 -2.93 -5.76
C PRO A 87 3.64 -3.36 -5.19
N VAL A 88 4.15 -2.77 -4.10
CA VAL A 88 5.44 -3.03 -3.43
C VAL A 88 6.70 -2.75 -4.27
N SER A 89 6.70 -3.08 -5.55
CA SER A 89 7.80 -2.81 -6.48
C SER A 89 7.31 -2.76 -7.92
N THR A 90 8.13 -2.26 -8.84
CA THR A 90 7.85 -2.31 -10.27
C THR A 90 7.71 -3.73 -10.82
N ALA A 91 8.38 -4.72 -10.22
CA ALA A 91 8.23 -6.12 -10.61
C ALA A 91 6.84 -6.66 -10.22
N TYR A 92 6.43 -6.42 -8.98
CA TYR A 92 5.15 -6.86 -8.43
C TYR A 92 3.96 -6.02 -8.94
N ALA A 93 4.19 -4.78 -9.37
CA ALA A 93 3.21 -3.97 -10.09
C ALA A 93 2.74 -4.64 -11.39
N ARG A 94 3.58 -5.45 -12.05
CA ARG A 94 3.17 -6.24 -13.23
C ARG A 94 2.17 -7.33 -12.87
N THR A 95 2.28 -7.92 -11.68
CA THR A 95 1.29 -8.86 -11.15
C THR A 95 -0.03 -8.13 -10.90
N ILE A 96 0.01 -7.01 -10.16
CA ILE A 96 -1.19 -6.22 -9.82
C ILE A 96 -1.90 -5.66 -11.06
N ALA A 97 -1.14 -5.27 -12.10
CA ALA A 97 -1.70 -4.75 -13.35
C ALA A 97 -2.78 -5.67 -13.96
N LYS A 98 -2.62 -6.99 -13.82
CA LYS A 98 -3.56 -8.02 -14.34
C LYS A 98 -4.92 -8.02 -13.64
N PHE A 99 -5.00 -7.46 -12.43
CA PHE A 99 -6.19 -7.48 -11.58
C PHE A 99 -6.80 -6.09 -11.35
N THR A 100 -6.25 -5.04 -11.98
CA THR A 100 -6.68 -3.64 -11.78
C THR A 100 -8.19 -3.43 -11.95
N ASN A 101 -8.83 -4.18 -12.84
CA ASN A 101 -10.28 -4.12 -13.07
C ASN A 101 -11.15 -4.58 -11.89
N ARG A 102 -10.57 -5.18 -10.85
CA ARG A 102 -11.28 -5.77 -9.69
C ARG A 102 -10.91 -5.11 -8.36
N LEU A 103 -10.09 -4.06 -8.39
CA LEU A 103 -9.59 -3.40 -7.18
C LEU A 103 -10.42 -2.17 -6.81
N HIS A 104 -10.64 -2.00 -5.51
CA HIS A 104 -11.21 -0.76 -4.98
C HIS A 104 -10.18 0.36 -5.00
N LEU A 105 -8.96 0.12 -4.52
CA LEU A 105 -7.90 1.12 -4.54
C LEU A 105 -6.54 0.49 -4.76
N VAL A 106 -5.70 1.11 -5.58
CA VAL A 106 -4.27 0.78 -5.68
C VAL A 106 -3.42 1.95 -5.21
N LYS A 107 -2.36 1.67 -4.45
CA LYS A 107 -1.44 2.69 -3.91
C LYS A 107 -0.02 2.57 -4.49
N PRO A 108 0.20 2.91 -5.76
CA PRO A 108 1.54 2.87 -6.35
C PRO A 108 2.39 4.08 -5.91
N ASN A 109 3.71 3.96 -6.01
CA ASN A 109 4.58 5.12 -6.23
C ASN A 109 4.64 5.51 -7.73
N LEU A 110 5.41 6.54 -8.09
CA LEU A 110 5.54 6.98 -9.49
C LEU A 110 5.99 5.86 -10.44
N MET A 111 7.05 5.13 -10.10
CA MET A 111 7.60 4.07 -10.96
C MET A 111 6.60 2.92 -11.14
N GLU A 112 5.90 2.54 -10.08
CA GLU A 112 4.83 1.54 -10.12
C GLU A 112 3.62 2.03 -10.93
N LEU A 113 3.27 3.31 -10.83
CA LEU A 113 2.21 3.91 -11.63
C LEU A 113 2.54 3.83 -13.12
N GLU A 114 3.80 4.05 -13.51
CA GLU A 114 4.23 3.87 -14.91
C GLU A 114 4.03 2.42 -15.36
N VAL A 115 4.35 1.44 -14.52
CA VAL A 115 4.12 0.02 -14.83
C VAL A 115 2.63 -0.30 -14.94
N LEU A 116 1.82 0.20 -14.00
CA LEU A 116 0.38 -0.05 -13.99
C LEU A 116 -0.31 0.62 -15.18
N SER A 117 0.08 1.84 -15.54
CA SER A 117 -0.57 2.63 -16.60
C SER A 117 0.00 2.39 -18.00
N GLY A 118 1.27 2.03 -18.10
CA GLY A 118 2.04 2.04 -19.36
C GLY A 118 2.39 3.46 -19.83
N ILE A 119 2.20 4.49 -19.00
CA ILE A 119 2.40 5.91 -19.32
C ILE A 119 3.51 6.45 -18.41
N LYS A 120 4.42 7.27 -18.97
CA LYS A 120 5.42 7.98 -18.19
C LYS A 120 4.78 8.97 -17.24
N ALA A 121 5.35 9.18 -16.06
CA ALA A 121 4.76 9.98 -14.98
C ALA A 121 5.76 10.99 -14.39
N GLU A 122 6.35 11.84 -15.25
CA GLU A 122 7.39 12.80 -14.85
C GLU A 122 6.78 14.18 -14.50
N THR A 123 5.68 14.54 -15.14
CA THR A 123 4.94 15.79 -14.93
C THR A 123 3.58 15.56 -14.27
N ASP A 124 2.97 16.61 -13.71
CA ASP A 124 1.65 16.50 -13.08
C ASP A 124 0.56 16.10 -14.08
N ALA A 125 0.64 16.60 -15.32
CA ALA A 125 -0.27 16.20 -16.39
C ALA A 125 -0.15 14.71 -16.72
N GLU A 126 1.07 14.19 -16.73
CA GLU A 126 1.36 12.79 -16.96
C GLU A 126 0.93 11.89 -15.79
N ILE A 127 1.13 12.33 -14.54
CA ILE A 127 0.63 11.64 -13.34
C ILE A 127 -0.90 11.51 -13.40
N ILE A 128 -1.59 12.61 -13.74
CA ILE A 128 -3.05 12.62 -13.92
C ILE A 128 -3.47 11.64 -15.03
N ALA A 129 -2.79 11.67 -16.18
CA ALA A 129 -3.08 10.78 -17.30
C ALA A 129 -2.84 9.30 -16.96
N ALA A 130 -1.73 9.00 -16.28
CA ALA A 130 -1.36 7.66 -15.86
C ALA A 130 -2.36 7.10 -14.83
N ALA A 131 -2.75 7.88 -13.82
CA ALA A 131 -3.79 7.50 -12.88
C ALA A 131 -5.15 7.29 -13.59
N GLY A 132 -5.51 8.18 -14.51
CA GLY A 132 -6.70 8.06 -15.34
C GLY A 132 -6.74 6.76 -16.15
N ALA A 133 -5.59 6.34 -16.71
CA ALA A 133 -5.49 5.07 -17.44
C ALA A 133 -5.70 3.84 -16.52
N VAL A 134 -5.25 3.90 -15.27
CA VAL A 134 -5.52 2.83 -14.28
C VAL A 134 -7.00 2.78 -13.90
N LEU A 135 -7.62 3.95 -13.66
CA LEU A 135 -9.06 4.04 -13.39
C LEU A 135 -9.89 3.52 -14.57
N ALA A 136 -9.50 3.84 -15.80
CA ALA A 136 -10.16 3.39 -17.04
C ALA A 136 -10.12 1.86 -17.23
N ARG A 137 -9.15 1.17 -16.63
CA ARG A 137 -9.09 -0.30 -16.60
C ARG A 137 -10.02 -0.94 -15.58
N GLY A 138 -10.63 -0.14 -14.71
CA GLY A 138 -11.71 -0.58 -13.83
C GLY A 138 -11.45 -0.36 -12.34
N THR A 139 -10.22 -0.04 -11.93
CA THR A 139 -9.91 0.29 -10.53
C THR A 139 -10.76 1.47 -10.07
N TYR A 140 -11.36 1.39 -8.88
CA TYR A 140 -12.23 2.46 -8.40
C TYR A 140 -11.47 3.73 -8.00
N ALA A 141 -10.32 3.61 -7.33
CA ALA A 141 -9.48 4.73 -6.90
C ALA A 141 -7.98 4.45 -7.02
N VAL A 142 -7.17 5.49 -7.17
CA VAL A 142 -5.70 5.43 -7.17
C VAL A 142 -5.16 6.48 -6.20
N ALA A 143 -4.24 6.06 -5.33
CA ALA A 143 -3.50 6.96 -4.44
C ALA A 143 -1.99 6.85 -4.75
N VAL A 144 -1.48 7.78 -5.55
CA VAL A 144 -0.08 7.78 -6.01
C VAL A 144 0.80 8.48 -4.99
N SER A 145 1.74 7.77 -4.38
CA SER A 145 2.74 8.41 -3.51
C SER A 145 3.81 9.13 -4.34
N LEU A 146 4.09 10.38 -3.96
CA LEU A 146 5.00 11.30 -4.66
C LEU A 146 6.20 11.70 -3.78
N GLY A 147 6.52 10.88 -2.78
CA GLY A 147 7.57 11.16 -1.79
C GLY A 147 7.31 12.48 -1.05
N LYS A 148 8.28 13.40 -1.08
CA LYS A 148 8.18 14.72 -0.43
C LYS A 148 7.04 15.59 -0.97
N ARG A 149 6.55 15.30 -2.18
CA ARG A 149 5.42 16.03 -2.80
C ARG A 149 4.07 15.53 -2.30
N GLY A 150 4.03 14.54 -1.41
CA GLY A 150 2.82 14.01 -0.81
C GLY A 150 2.17 12.92 -1.68
N CYS A 151 0.91 13.13 -2.06
CA CYS A 151 0.08 12.15 -2.75
C CYS A 151 -0.77 12.81 -3.83
N TYR A 152 -0.96 12.11 -4.95
CA TYR A 152 -2.04 12.40 -5.90
C TYR A 152 -3.15 11.34 -5.74
N TYR A 153 -4.37 11.79 -5.50
CA TYR A 153 -5.55 10.93 -5.42
C TYR A 153 -6.47 11.17 -6.63
N ALA A 154 -7.07 10.10 -7.15
CA ALA A 154 -8.17 10.18 -8.10
C ALA A 154 -9.11 8.97 -7.96
N ASP A 155 -10.41 9.17 -8.20
CA ASP A 155 -11.40 8.09 -8.22
C ASP A 155 -12.40 8.18 -9.38
N ARG A 156 -13.21 7.11 -9.53
CA ARG A 156 -14.30 7.04 -10.52
C ARG A 156 -15.52 7.88 -10.17
N GLY A 157 -15.59 8.42 -8.95
CA GLY A 157 -16.59 9.40 -8.53
C GLY A 157 -16.30 10.81 -9.06
N GLY A 158 -15.11 11.04 -9.63
CA GLY A 158 -14.67 12.31 -10.18
C GLY A 158 -13.90 13.17 -9.18
N GLU A 159 -13.63 12.67 -7.96
CA GLU A 159 -12.74 13.37 -7.04
C GLU A 159 -11.28 13.15 -7.47
N SER A 160 -10.53 14.23 -7.64
CA SER A 160 -9.09 14.17 -7.92
C SER A 160 -8.36 15.36 -7.32
N PHE A 161 -7.19 15.13 -6.71
CA PHE A 161 -6.40 16.20 -6.11
C PHE A 161 -4.97 15.78 -5.76
N PHE A 162 -4.09 16.77 -5.71
CA PHE A 162 -2.81 16.67 -5.00
C PHE A 162 -3.01 17.07 -3.53
N ALA A 163 -2.35 16.35 -2.63
CA ALA A 163 -2.31 16.66 -1.21
C ALA A 163 -0.88 16.45 -0.69
N ALA A 164 -0.42 17.38 0.15
CA ALA A 164 0.86 17.30 0.83
C ALA A 164 0.73 17.90 2.24
N LEU A 165 1.53 17.39 3.16
CA LEU A 165 1.79 18.05 4.44
C LEU A 165 3.11 18.82 4.35
N LYS A 166 3.28 19.83 5.20
CA LYS A 166 4.53 20.59 5.30
C LYS A 166 5.71 19.63 5.54
N PRO A 167 6.87 19.87 4.90
CA PRO A 167 8.05 19.04 5.11
C PRO A 167 8.44 18.97 6.58
N ILE A 168 8.93 17.80 7.01
CA ILE A 168 9.57 17.64 8.31
C ILE A 168 11.07 17.92 8.19
N ASP A 169 11.66 18.50 9.23
CA ASP A 169 13.09 18.88 9.22
C ASP A 169 14.02 17.66 9.24
N THR A 170 13.59 16.56 9.88
CA THR A 170 14.41 15.37 10.06
C THR A 170 13.68 14.13 9.58
N MET A 171 14.19 13.51 8.52
CA MET A 171 13.82 12.15 8.11
C MET A 171 14.86 11.19 8.67
N VAL A 172 14.43 10.25 9.51
CA VAL A 172 15.34 9.30 10.17
C VAL A 172 15.47 8.02 9.34
N ASN A 173 14.34 7.48 8.86
CA ASN A 173 14.31 6.27 8.03
C ASN A 173 13.15 6.34 7.03
N ALA A 174 13.39 6.16 5.73
CA ALA A 174 12.32 6.17 4.73
C ALA A 174 11.53 4.84 4.63
N THR A 175 12.06 3.77 5.22
CA THR A 175 11.50 2.41 5.16
C THR A 175 10.20 2.34 5.97
N GLY A 176 9.15 1.74 5.40
CA GLY A 176 7.84 1.57 6.06
C GLY A 176 6.91 2.79 5.95
N ALA A 177 7.35 3.90 5.37
CA ALA A 177 6.51 5.08 5.13
C ALA A 177 5.30 4.76 4.23
N GLY A 178 5.53 3.96 3.18
CA GLY A 178 4.49 3.49 2.27
C GLY A 178 3.47 2.58 2.96
N ASP A 179 3.94 1.66 3.81
CA ASP A 179 3.08 0.74 4.57
C ASP A 179 2.23 1.50 5.58
N ALA A 180 2.85 2.44 6.32
CA ALA A 180 2.14 3.30 7.26
C ALA A 180 1.12 4.20 6.56
N PHE A 181 1.47 4.73 5.39
CA PHE A 181 0.52 5.47 4.55
C PHE A 181 -0.67 4.58 4.16
N MET A 182 -0.41 3.37 3.67
CA MET A 182 -1.47 2.44 3.28
C MET A 182 -2.39 2.10 4.45
N ALA A 183 -1.80 1.77 5.59
CA ALA A 183 -2.54 1.47 6.82
C ALA A 183 -3.38 2.66 7.28
N GLY A 184 -2.82 3.88 7.26
CA GLY A 184 -3.54 5.11 7.58
C GLY A 184 -4.69 5.41 6.62
N LEU A 185 -4.47 5.18 5.32
CA LEU A 185 -5.48 5.37 4.29
C LEU A 185 -6.65 4.40 4.48
N VAL A 186 -6.37 3.10 4.59
CA VAL A 186 -7.43 2.09 4.77
C VAL A 186 -8.15 2.29 6.10
N SER A 187 -7.42 2.53 7.19
CA SER A 187 -8.01 2.76 8.52
C SER A 187 -8.98 3.95 8.52
N SER A 188 -8.59 5.07 7.92
CA SER A 188 -9.43 6.26 7.85
C SER A 188 -10.66 6.07 6.95
N ILE A 189 -10.52 5.36 5.83
CA ILE A 189 -11.64 5.01 4.94
C ILE A 189 -12.64 4.11 5.65
N VAL A 190 -12.19 3.06 6.35
CA VAL A 190 -13.06 2.16 7.13
C VAL A 190 -13.81 2.92 8.24
N ARG A 191 -13.20 3.96 8.82
CA ARG A 191 -13.82 4.86 9.80
C ARG A 191 -14.81 5.87 9.19
N GLY A 192 -15.02 5.84 7.87
CA GLY A 192 -15.95 6.74 7.18
C GLY A 192 -15.46 8.19 7.07
N MET A 193 -14.16 8.43 7.16
CA MET A 193 -13.60 9.77 6.91
C MET A 193 -13.78 10.14 5.43
N ASN A 194 -13.96 11.43 5.14
CA ASN A 194 -13.92 11.89 3.75
C ASN A 194 -12.51 11.72 3.16
N MET A 195 -12.43 11.62 1.84
CA MET A 195 -11.19 11.20 1.18
C MET A 195 -10.03 12.18 1.39
N ARG A 196 -10.29 13.48 1.41
CA ARG A 196 -9.26 14.49 1.74
C ARG A 196 -8.66 14.25 3.12
N CYS A 197 -9.52 14.04 4.12
CA CYS A 197 -9.10 13.71 5.47
C CYS A 197 -8.37 12.36 5.53
N SER A 198 -8.82 11.36 4.77
CA SER A 198 -8.16 10.05 4.68
C SER A 198 -6.76 10.14 4.10
N VAL A 199 -6.56 10.91 3.02
CA VAL A 199 -5.24 11.14 2.42
C VAL A 199 -4.33 11.91 3.37
N ASN A 200 -4.84 12.94 4.07
CA ASN A 200 -4.05 13.65 5.07
C ASN A 200 -3.66 12.76 6.26
N TYR A 201 -4.56 11.88 6.70
CA TYR A 201 -4.29 10.89 7.74
C TYR A 201 -3.23 9.87 7.28
N ALA A 202 -3.30 9.42 6.03
CA ALA A 202 -2.28 8.56 5.42
C ALA A 202 -0.91 9.23 5.32
N LEU A 203 -0.86 10.50 4.87
CA LEU A 203 0.37 11.30 4.84
C LEU A 203 0.98 11.44 6.23
N ALA A 204 0.16 11.76 7.23
CA ALA A 204 0.62 11.90 8.61
C ALA A 204 1.10 10.56 9.22
N ALA A 205 0.47 9.43 8.88
CA ALA A 205 0.94 8.10 9.25
C ALA A 205 2.31 7.78 8.61
N GLY A 206 2.50 8.13 7.33
CA GLY A 206 3.80 8.03 6.66
C GLY A 206 4.87 8.89 7.35
N ILE A 207 4.55 10.13 7.71
CA ILE A 207 5.43 11.02 8.48
C ILE A 207 5.78 10.40 9.84
N ALA A 208 4.80 9.87 10.56
CA ALA A 208 5.01 9.26 11.86
C ALA A 208 5.99 8.08 11.79
N ALA A 209 5.96 7.28 10.71
CA ALA A 209 6.89 6.18 10.50
C ALA A 209 8.32 6.69 10.28
N ILE A 210 8.52 7.71 9.43
CA ILE A 210 9.86 8.21 9.10
C ILE A 210 10.54 9.04 10.18
N MET A 211 9.80 9.46 11.21
CA MET A 211 10.32 10.13 12.40
C MET A 211 10.99 9.17 13.40
N SER A 212 11.01 7.86 13.11
CA SER A 212 11.59 6.80 13.95
C SER A 212 12.76 6.14 13.22
N GLU A 213 13.76 5.67 13.98
CA GLU A 213 14.87 4.85 13.44
C GLU A 213 14.37 3.48 12.95
N LYS A 214 13.34 2.93 13.60
CA LYS A 214 12.69 1.65 13.24
C LYS A 214 11.67 1.84 12.13
N THR A 215 11.47 0.80 11.30
CA THR A 215 10.48 0.73 10.20
C THR A 215 9.06 1.09 10.63
N ILE A 216 8.69 0.78 11.87
CA ILE A 216 7.44 1.22 12.49
C ILE A 216 7.80 1.98 13.76
N ASN A 217 7.29 3.19 13.89
CA ASN A 217 7.41 3.99 15.10
C ASN A 217 6.64 3.34 16.25
N GLU A 218 7.31 3.02 17.35
CA GLU A 218 6.70 2.38 18.51
C GLU A 218 5.61 3.24 19.17
N ASN A 219 5.65 4.55 18.95
CA ASN A 219 4.65 5.50 19.44
C ASN A 219 3.51 5.75 18.44
N MET A 220 3.46 5.01 17.33
CA MET A 220 2.39 5.13 16.32
C MET A 220 1.02 4.99 16.98
N SER A 221 0.20 6.03 16.87
CA SER A 221 -1.13 6.10 17.47
C SER A 221 -2.02 7.11 16.73
N ASP A 222 -3.35 7.00 16.87
CA ASP A 222 -4.29 7.98 16.32
C ASP A 222 -4.00 9.40 16.85
N ALA A 223 -3.66 9.52 18.14
CA ALA A 223 -3.27 10.80 18.73
C ALA A 223 -2.02 11.40 18.09
N LEU A 224 -0.97 10.60 17.86
CA LEU A 224 0.24 11.07 17.18
C LEU A 224 -0.07 11.52 15.75
N ILE A 225 -0.85 10.73 15.00
CA ILE A 225 -1.21 11.06 13.62
C ILE A 225 -1.99 12.39 13.57
N ARG A 226 -2.96 12.59 14.47
CA ARG A 226 -3.72 13.85 14.58
C ARG A 226 -2.82 15.04 14.90
N ASN A 227 -1.90 14.89 15.86
CA ASN A 227 -0.94 15.94 16.19
C ASN A 227 -0.04 16.32 15.00
N ILE A 228 0.35 15.34 14.19
CA ILE A 228 1.12 15.59 12.96
C ILE A 228 0.26 16.35 11.95
N ILE A 229 -1.01 15.96 11.75
CA ILE A 229 -1.91 16.71 10.87
C ILE A 229 -2.00 18.17 11.34
N GLU A 230 -2.27 18.43 12.62
CA GLU A 230 -2.38 19.80 13.16
C GLU A 230 -1.11 20.62 12.98
N LYS A 231 0.06 19.99 13.20
CA LYS A 231 1.36 20.68 13.11
C LYS A 231 1.79 20.94 11.66
N TYR A 232 1.48 20.03 10.74
CA TYR A 232 2.02 20.04 9.38
C TYR A 232 0.97 20.30 8.29
N SER A 233 -0.31 20.48 8.62
CA SER A 233 -1.32 20.97 7.68
C SER A 233 -1.04 22.39 7.18
#